data_AF-A0AA45MZA4-F1
#
_entry.id   AF-A0AA45MZA4-F1
#
_cell.length_a   1.000
_cell.length_b   1.000
_cell.length_c   1.000
_cell.angle_alpha   90.00
_cell.angle_beta   90.00
_cell.angle_gamma   90.00
#
_symmetry.space_group_name_H-M   'P 1'
#
loop_
_entity.id
_entity.type
_entity.pdbx_description
1 polymer ?
#
loop_
_entity_poly.entity_id
_entity_poly.type
_entity_poly.pdbx_seq_one_letter_code
_entity_poly.pdbx_strand_id
1 'polypeptide(L)'
;MADTKALFGSLRTNLQAWSDANKDGGGLSNSTHAMKADFDSATSPLDQNLANWISVSFSGIKLYDDFIQKRSTAITIKDGESWAPMGACTLFKDAAATIAMTSSDVSSVTPKSVSCTLNGMVVEGSERKSASSNLYAHTLIGNNITLTPAASGSFAYTTQTMRFSQTYYRDQYGPYGYQPLINPTPVGSPAQGTVGYRINGDILTTLQLDGTMPAHANAAGTLVTDYETWHVKASTTAQASGINSYAVSGSISSVKDGAALGTVKLADTSFIRASVSGNRYRATEAKLDIEVATANNTASGTLSLKFETDKYGNYLQPTSTQFSGSFTNRRGENFTGVITIDVSNYKNYNSFAPQSATNFAPTNTSFKGNLKIVGRPVLAVEFAEHDTSYNTAQFNGTYNDGANVITFDGNTAAPGTTHIASATGVTVTLVDGAKLVDVYKNNSKTAQINLSTRVINYIDGTFETLN
;
A
#
# COMPACT_ATOMS: atom_id res chain seq x y z
N MET A 1 6.73 -40.92 -24.79
CA MET A 1 5.28 -40.98 -24.53
C MET A 1 4.96 -40.88 -23.04
N ALA A 2 5.49 -41.75 -22.18
CA ALA A 2 5.35 -41.60 -20.72
C ALA A 2 5.76 -40.20 -20.25
N ASP A 3 6.93 -39.72 -20.70
CA ASP A 3 7.40 -38.37 -20.37
C ASP A 3 6.51 -37.24 -20.93
N THR A 4 5.92 -37.45 -22.11
CA THR A 4 4.96 -36.50 -22.72
C THR A 4 3.70 -36.40 -21.85
N LYS A 5 3.17 -37.55 -21.41
CA LYS A 5 2.04 -37.65 -20.48
C LYS A 5 2.39 -37.05 -19.11
N ALA A 6 3.62 -37.24 -18.64
CA ALA A 6 4.10 -36.66 -17.38
C ALA A 6 4.18 -35.13 -17.43
N LEU A 7 4.68 -34.54 -18.54
CA LEU A 7 4.69 -33.09 -18.77
C LEU A 7 3.27 -32.51 -18.66
N PHE A 8 2.31 -33.05 -19.43
CA PHE A 8 0.94 -32.56 -19.41
C PHE A 8 0.23 -32.83 -18.08
N GLY A 9 0.51 -33.96 -17.43
CA GLY A 9 0.05 -34.26 -16.08
C GLY A 9 0.52 -33.22 -15.06
N SER A 10 1.79 -32.84 -15.09
CA SER A 10 2.35 -31.77 -14.22
C SER A 10 1.69 -30.42 -14.48
N LEU A 11 1.63 -29.98 -15.75
CA LEU A 11 1.01 -28.71 -16.13
C LEU A 11 -0.44 -28.63 -15.64
N ARG A 12 -1.24 -29.67 -15.91
CA ARG A 12 -2.65 -29.75 -15.47
C ARG A 12 -2.75 -29.71 -13.95
N THR A 13 -1.97 -30.52 -13.25
CA THR A 13 -2.04 -30.63 -11.78
C THR A 13 -1.67 -29.31 -11.11
N ASN A 14 -0.68 -28.57 -11.62
CA ASN A 14 -0.29 -27.25 -11.11
C ASN A 14 -1.34 -26.17 -11.45
N LEU A 15 -1.88 -26.15 -12.67
CA LEU A 15 -2.96 -25.23 -13.06
C LEU A 15 -4.26 -25.46 -12.27
N GLN A 16 -4.59 -26.71 -11.96
CA GLN A 16 -5.77 -27.05 -11.16
C GLN A 16 -5.59 -26.65 -9.69
N ALA A 17 -4.39 -26.78 -9.10
CA ALA A 17 -4.12 -26.25 -7.76
C ALA A 17 -4.37 -24.75 -7.68
N TRP A 18 -3.98 -24.03 -8.74
CA TRP A 18 -4.15 -22.60 -8.80
C TRP A 18 -5.64 -22.19 -8.84
N SER A 19 -6.45 -22.90 -9.63
CA SER A 19 -7.81 -22.47 -10.01
C SER A 19 -8.96 -23.12 -9.23
N ASP A 20 -8.84 -24.38 -8.80
CA ASP A 20 -9.97 -25.16 -8.27
C ASP A 20 -9.92 -25.28 -6.74
N ALA A 21 -10.76 -24.51 -6.03
CA ALA A 21 -10.79 -24.49 -4.57
C ALA A 21 -11.42 -25.73 -3.91
N ASN A 22 -12.02 -26.64 -4.68
CA ASN A 22 -12.67 -27.85 -4.17
C ASN A 22 -11.74 -29.08 -4.13
N LYS A 23 -10.49 -28.96 -4.62
CA LYS A 23 -9.49 -30.03 -4.58
C LYS A 23 -8.55 -29.87 -3.40
N ASP A 24 -7.99 -30.98 -2.92
CA ASP A 24 -6.97 -30.96 -1.85
C ASP A 24 -5.76 -30.12 -2.29
N GLY A 25 -5.46 -29.06 -1.53
CA GLY A 25 -4.44 -28.06 -1.88
C GLY A 25 -4.85 -27.07 -2.98
N GLY A 26 -6.13 -27.02 -3.35
CA GLY A 26 -6.66 -26.16 -4.39
C GLY A 26 -7.23 -24.84 -3.87
N GLY A 27 -7.15 -23.78 -4.69
CA GLY A 27 -7.72 -22.46 -4.40
C GLY A 27 -6.70 -21.43 -3.94
N LEU A 28 -5.49 -21.44 -4.51
CA LEU A 28 -4.50 -20.38 -4.30
C LEU A 28 -5.05 -19.00 -4.68
N SER A 29 -5.79 -18.88 -5.79
CA SER A 29 -6.44 -17.62 -6.18
C SER A 29 -7.46 -17.14 -5.14
N ASN A 30 -8.26 -18.05 -4.58
CA ASN A 30 -9.21 -17.74 -3.52
C ASN A 30 -8.49 -17.40 -2.20
N SER A 31 -7.37 -18.06 -1.94
CA SER A 31 -6.52 -17.79 -0.78
C SER A 31 -5.83 -16.44 -0.93
N THR A 32 -5.37 -16.04 -2.12
CA THR A 32 -4.79 -14.71 -2.34
C THR A 32 -5.83 -13.60 -2.24
N HIS A 33 -7.06 -13.81 -2.72
CA HIS A 33 -8.16 -12.86 -2.51
C HIS A 33 -8.58 -12.74 -1.04
N ALA A 34 -8.72 -13.88 -0.34
CA ALA A 34 -9.03 -13.88 1.08
C ALA A 34 -7.89 -13.28 1.91
N MET A 35 -6.64 -13.57 1.55
CA MET A 35 -5.46 -12.96 2.17
C MET A 35 -5.40 -11.47 1.91
N LYS A 36 -5.68 -11.03 0.67
CA LYS A 36 -5.76 -9.61 0.36
C LYS A 36 -6.86 -8.96 1.21
N ALA A 37 -8.03 -9.55 1.32
CA ALA A 37 -9.10 -9.03 2.16
C ALA A 37 -8.73 -8.98 3.66
N ASP A 38 -8.05 -10.02 4.17
CA ASP A 38 -7.57 -10.06 5.56
C ASP A 38 -6.49 -8.99 5.81
N PHE A 39 -5.55 -8.81 4.87
CA PHE A 39 -4.55 -7.75 4.95
C PHE A 39 -5.16 -6.38 4.77
N ASP A 40 -6.04 -6.17 3.78
CA ASP A 40 -6.80 -4.94 3.61
C ASP A 40 -7.55 -4.63 4.92
N SER A 41 -8.17 -5.60 5.60
CA SER A 41 -8.81 -5.36 6.89
C SER A 41 -7.81 -4.99 7.99
N ALA A 42 -6.59 -5.53 7.97
CA ALA A 42 -5.55 -5.25 8.95
C ALA A 42 -4.76 -3.96 8.67
N THR A 43 -4.66 -3.54 7.40
CA THR A 43 -3.85 -2.41 6.91
C THR A 43 -4.66 -1.25 6.38
N SER A 44 -5.96 -1.42 6.08
CA SER A 44 -6.91 -0.32 5.84
C SER A 44 -6.85 0.80 6.88
N PRO A 45 -6.46 0.58 8.16
CA PRO A 45 -6.24 1.68 9.08
C PRO A 45 -4.96 2.53 8.85
N LEU A 46 -4.06 2.14 7.93
CA LEU A 46 -2.71 2.73 7.81
C LEU A 46 -2.51 3.71 6.64
N ASP A 47 -3.49 3.92 5.78
CA ASP A 47 -3.26 4.52 4.46
C ASP A 47 -3.08 6.05 4.45
N GLN A 48 -4.13 6.84 4.63
CA GLN A 48 -4.09 8.32 4.60
C GLN A 48 -4.19 8.93 5.99
N ASN A 49 -4.88 8.25 6.91
CA ASN A 49 -5.09 8.76 8.26
C ASN A 49 -3.79 8.85 9.06
N LEU A 50 -2.87 7.89 8.92
CA LEU A 50 -1.57 7.91 9.61
C LEU A 50 -0.71 9.13 9.24
N ALA A 51 -0.59 9.43 7.95
CA ALA A 51 0.16 10.59 7.50
C ALA A 51 -0.46 11.90 7.98
N ASN A 52 -1.80 12.01 7.93
CA ASN A 52 -2.54 13.15 8.47
C ASN A 52 -2.34 13.29 9.98
N TRP A 53 -2.42 12.17 10.72
CA TRP A 53 -2.17 12.11 12.16
C TRP A 53 -0.81 12.67 12.54
N ILE A 54 0.24 12.21 11.86
CA ILE A 54 1.62 12.68 12.09
C ILE A 54 1.75 14.16 11.73
N SER A 55 1.26 14.57 10.55
CA SER A 55 1.39 15.94 10.05
C SER A 55 0.67 16.94 10.95
N VAL A 56 -0.61 16.67 11.28
CA VAL A 56 -1.44 17.58 12.08
C VAL A 56 -0.93 17.66 13.51
N SER A 57 -0.50 16.54 14.09
CA SER A 57 0.10 16.55 15.44
C SER A 57 1.38 17.40 15.44
N PHE A 58 2.21 17.30 14.40
CA PHE A 58 3.41 18.13 14.28
C PHE A 58 3.07 19.62 14.11
N SER A 59 2.12 19.96 13.25
CA SER A 59 1.61 21.33 13.09
C SER A 59 1.13 21.90 14.43
N GLY A 60 0.37 21.12 15.21
CA GLY A 60 -0.08 21.52 16.55
C GLY A 60 1.07 21.75 17.54
N ILE A 61 2.04 20.82 17.59
CA ILE A 61 3.24 20.95 18.44
C ILE A 61 4.04 22.19 18.06
N LYS A 62 4.25 22.42 16.76
CA LYS A 62 4.98 23.58 16.25
C LYS A 62 4.26 24.89 16.58
N LEU A 63 2.94 24.95 16.37
CA LEU A 63 2.13 26.11 16.76
C LEU A 63 2.31 26.43 18.24
N TYR A 64 2.20 25.43 19.11
CA TYR A 64 2.36 25.59 20.54
C TYR A 64 3.77 26.09 20.89
N ASP A 65 4.81 25.43 20.38
CA ASP A 65 6.21 25.74 20.66
C ASP A 65 6.61 27.13 20.13
N ASP A 66 6.21 27.50 18.91
CA ASP A 66 6.48 28.82 18.34
C ASP A 66 5.79 29.92 19.14
N PHE A 67 4.57 29.68 19.65
CA PHE A 67 3.86 30.64 20.48
C PHE A 67 4.54 30.84 21.84
N ILE A 68 4.86 29.77 22.58
CA ILE A 68 5.49 29.89 23.91
C ILE A 68 6.91 30.45 23.84
N GLN A 69 7.65 30.18 22.75
CA GLN A 69 8.97 30.75 22.49
C GLN A 69 8.91 32.16 21.88
N LYS A 70 7.71 32.73 21.71
CA LYS A 70 7.48 34.06 21.12
C LYS A 70 8.05 34.23 19.71
N ARG A 71 8.17 33.13 18.95
CA ARG A 71 8.53 33.13 17.52
C ARG A 71 7.34 33.43 16.62
N SER A 72 6.11 33.19 17.11
CA SER A 72 4.87 33.47 16.40
C SER A 72 3.79 34.00 17.34
N THR A 73 2.88 34.82 16.81
CA THR A 73 1.66 35.28 17.48
C THR A 73 0.41 34.57 16.98
N ALA A 74 0.57 33.61 16.06
CA ALA A 74 -0.53 32.84 15.51
C ALA A 74 -1.19 32.00 16.62
N ILE A 75 -2.52 32.09 16.73
CA ILE A 75 -3.34 31.28 17.64
C ILE A 75 -3.96 30.10 16.91
N THR A 76 -4.13 30.23 15.60
CA THR A 76 -4.68 29.19 14.73
C THR A 76 -3.81 29.08 13.50
N ILE A 77 -3.52 27.85 13.09
CA ILE A 77 -2.99 27.53 11.77
C ILE A 77 -3.97 26.61 11.06
N LYS A 78 -4.02 26.73 9.73
CA LYS A 78 -4.77 25.85 8.85
C LYS A 78 -3.75 25.09 8.02
N ASP A 79 -3.79 23.78 8.09
CA ASP A 79 -2.99 22.92 7.21
C ASP A 79 -3.74 22.79 5.87
N GLY A 80 -3.06 23.05 4.76
CA GLY A 80 -3.60 22.90 3.40
C GLY A 80 -4.14 24.18 2.73
N GLU A 81 -4.36 24.10 1.42
CA GLU A 81 -4.97 25.19 0.64
C GLU A 81 -6.45 25.39 1.03
N SER A 82 -6.97 26.61 0.91
CA SER A 82 -8.29 27.00 1.44
C SER A 82 -9.47 26.19 0.89
N TRP A 83 -9.30 25.48 -0.22
CA TRP A 83 -10.32 24.65 -0.86
C TRP A 83 -10.32 23.18 -0.41
N ALA A 84 -9.29 22.73 0.30
CA ALA A 84 -9.20 21.39 0.90
C ALA A 84 -8.31 21.40 2.16
N PRO A 85 -8.67 22.16 3.21
CA PRO A 85 -7.83 22.29 4.40
C PRO A 85 -7.67 20.93 5.06
N MET A 86 -6.46 20.37 5.11
CA MET A 86 -6.12 19.08 5.74
C MET A 86 -6.47 19.02 7.24
N GLY A 87 -6.57 20.19 7.87
CA GLY A 87 -7.00 20.35 9.25
C GLY A 87 -6.79 21.78 9.74
N ALA A 88 -7.17 22.05 10.98
CA ALA A 88 -6.82 23.31 11.66
C ALA A 88 -6.45 23.04 13.11
N CYS A 89 -5.38 23.67 13.58
CA CYS A 89 -4.92 23.61 14.96
C CYS A 89 -5.15 24.97 15.61
N THR A 90 -5.70 24.97 16.83
CA THR A 90 -5.98 26.19 17.60
C THR A 90 -5.47 26.06 19.03
N LEU A 91 -4.93 27.14 19.60
CA LEU A 91 -4.49 27.21 20.99
C LEU A 91 -5.65 27.49 21.95
N PHE A 92 -5.61 26.86 23.12
CA PHE A 92 -6.66 26.96 24.15
C PHE A 92 -6.09 27.37 25.51
N LYS A 93 -6.92 28.06 26.29
CA LYS A 93 -6.59 28.56 27.65
C LYS A 93 -6.70 27.48 28.72
N ASP A 94 -7.37 26.37 28.41
CA ASP A 94 -7.62 25.24 29.29
C ASP A 94 -7.08 23.93 28.71
N ALA A 95 -6.86 22.93 29.56
CA ALA A 95 -6.34 21.64 29.15
C ALA A 95 -7.38 20.78 28.38
N ALA A 96 -8.67 21.02 28.60
CA ALA A 96 -9.75 20.29 27.93
C ALA A 96 -10.05 20.82 26.52
N ALA A 97 -9.35 21.87 26.07
CA ALA A 97 -9.57 22.56 24.81
C ALA A 97 -11.03 23.03 24.60
N THR A 98 -11.60 23.65 25.63
CA THR A 98 -12.97 24.19 25.60
C THR A 98 -13.03 25.71 25.45
N ILE A 99 -11.96 26.43 25.83
CA ILE A 99 -11.86 27.89 25.80
C ILE A 99 -10.73 28.29 24.85
N ALA A 100 -11.07 28.53 23.58
CA ALA A 100 -10.10 28.96 22.58
C ALA A 100 -9.45 30.31 22.96
N MET A 101 -8.19 30.47 22.63
CA MET A 101 -7.52 31.78 22.70
C MET A 101 -8.06 32.72 21.62
N THR A 102 -8.03 34.01 21.90
CA THR A 102 -8.40 35.09 20.98
C THR A 102 -7.22 36.06 20.84
N SER A 103 -7.30 36.98 19.88
CA SER A 103 -6.24 37.97 19.63
C SER A 103 -5.87 38.83 20.86
N SER A 104 -6.79 39.03 21.81
CA SER A 104 -6.51 39.75 23.06
C SER A 104 -5.63 38.97 24.04
N ASP A 105 -5.46 37.67 23.83
CA ASP A 105 -4.72 36.78 24.74
C ASP A 105 -3.24 36.64 24.38
N VAL A 106 -2.83 37.08 23.17
CA VAL A 106 -1.49 36.85 22.59
C VAL A 106 -0.35 37.25 23.53
N SER A 107 -0.53 38.30 24.33
CA SER A 107 0.49 38.84 25.24
C SER A 107 0.26 38.52 26.71
N SER A 108 -0.89 37.95 27.08
CA SER A 108 -1.37 37.89 28.47
C SER A 108 -1.69 36.48 28.96
N VAL A 109 -1.83 35.50 28.06
CA VAL A 109 -2.19 34.13 28.40
C VAL A 109 -1.20 33.14 27.80
N THR A 110 -0.73 32.20 28.63
CA THR A 110 0.02 31.04 28.16
C THR A 110 -0.95 29.91 27.80
N PRO A 111 -0.89 29.36 26.57
CA PRO A 111 -1.75 28.25 26.16
C PRO A 111 -1.55 27.02 27.06
N LYS A 112 -2.66 26.33 27.36
CA LYS A 112 -2.67 25.09 28.14
C LYS A 112 -2.86 23.85 27.29
N SER A 113 -3.39 23.98 26.08
CA SER A 113 -3.48 22.89 25.11
C SER A 113 -3.53 23.45 23.68
N VAL A 114 -3.33 22.57 22.71
CA VAL A 114 -3.63 22.80 21.30
C VAL A 114 -4.57 21.70 20.84
N SER A 115 -5.69 22.07 20.21
CA SER A 115 -6.60 21.10 19.60
C SER A 115 -6.58 21.26 18.09
N CYS A 116 -6.46 20.12 17.41
CA CYS A 116 -6.39 20.02 15.97
C CYS A 116 -7.50 19.13 15.45
N THR A 117 -8.23 19.62 14.45
CA THR A 117 -9.21 18.81 13.72
C THR A 117 -8.58 18.28 12.45
N LEU A 118 -8.69 16.97 12.23
CA LEU A 118 -8.30 16.31 10.99
C LEU A 118 -9.46 16.36 10.00
N ASN A 119 -9.14 16.42 8.70
CA ASN A 119 -10.16 16.29 7.67
C ASN A 119 -10.98 15.01 7.84
N GLY A 120 -12.30 15.15 7.68
CA GLY A 120 -13.21 14.02 7.73
C GLY A 120 -13.46 13.41 6.35
N MET A 121 -13.75 12.12 6.32
CA MET A 121 -14.24 11.44 5.14
C MET A 121 -15.74 11.68 4.98
N VAL A 122 -16.18 11.99 3.77
CA VAL A 122 -17.60 12.09 3.43
C VAL A 122 -18.23 10.71 3.55
N VAL A 123 -19.33 10.64 4.31
CA VAL A 123 -20.13 9.42 4.38
C VAL A 123 -20.88 9.26 3.07
N GLU A 124 -20.63 8.15 2.38
CA GLU A 124 -21.26 7.83 1.11
C GLU A 124 -22.79 7.84 1.22
N GLY A 125 -23.45 8.49 0.27
CA GLY A 125 -24.91 8.61 0.25
C GLY A 125 -25.50 9.52 1.35
N SER A 126 -24.68 10.24 2.12
CA SER A 126 -25.15 11.20 3.15
C SER A 126 -25.53 12.57 2.58
N GLU A 127 -25.20 12.86 1.32
CA GLU A 127 -25.50 14.14 0.68
C GLU A 127 -27.02 14.36 0.58
N ARG A 128 -27.49 15.52 1.05
CA ARG A 128 -28.89 15.95 0.98
C ARG A 128 -28.94 17.41 0.58
N LYS A 129 -29.82 17.76 -0.37
CA LYS A 129 -30.12 19.16 -0.66
C LYS A 129 -31.00 19.72 0.47
N SER A 130 -30.62 20.86 1.03
CA SER A 130 -31.43 21.58 2.01
C SER A 130 -32.77 21.97 1.39
N ALA A 131 -33.87 21.73 2.11
CA ALA A 131 -35.20 22.12 1.65
C ALA A 131 -35.44 23.64 1.72
N SER A 132 -34.68 24.35 2.57
CA SER A 132 -34.86 25.78 2.86
C SER A 132 -33.75 26.68 2.30
N SER A 133 -32.75 26.10 1.63
CA SER A 133 -31.63 26.86 1.04
C SER A 133 -31.09 26.16 -0.20
N ASN A 134 -30.30 26.86 -1.02
CA ASN A 134 -29.56 26.25 -2.14
C ASN A 134 -28.32 25.47 -1.69
N LEU A 135 -28.16 25.23 -0.39
CA LEU A 135 -27.04 24.48 0.15
C LEU A 135 -27.31 22.97 0.08
N TYR A 136 -26.25 22.23 -0.18
CA TYR A 136 -26.16 20.81 0.05
C TYR A 136 -25.53 20.60 1.42
N ALA A 137 -25.93 19.52 2.10
CA ALA A 137 -25.35 19.09 3.36
C ALA A 137 -24.87 17.65 3.21
N HIS A 138 -23.71 17.32 3.77
CA HIS A 138 -23.23 15.95 3.91
C HIS A 138 -22.71 15.68 5.31
N THR A 139 -22.58 14.41 5.64
CA THR A 139 -21.98 13.96 6.90
C THR A 139 -20.51 13.66 6.67
N LEU A 140 -19.67 14.12 7.59
CA LEU A 140 -18.23 13.82 7.62
C LEU A 140 -17.90 13.01 8.87
N ILE A 141 -17.04 12.02 8.75
CA ILE A 141 -16.40 11.35 9.89
C ILE A 141 -14.93 11.76 9.91
N GLY A 142 -14.53 12.55 10.90
CA GLY A 142 -13.15 12.99 11.10
C GLY A 142 -12.68 12.71 12.51
N ASN A 143 -11.50 13.22 12.84
CA ASN A 143 -10.90 13.04 14.16
C ASN A 143 -10.53 14.41 14.74
N ASN A 144 -10.66 14.54 16.05
CA ASN A 144 -10.07 15.66 16.80
C ASN A 144 -8.96 15.09 17.69
N ILE A 145 -7.84 15.79 17.78
CA ILE A 145 -6.81 15.57 18.78
C ILE A 145 -6.56 16.82 19.60
N THR A 146 -6.59 16.65 20.91
CA THR A 146 -6.15 17.65 21.87
C THR A 146 -4.81 17.23 22.43
N LEU A 147 -3.78 18.04 22.19
CA LEU A 147 -2.45 17.89 22.76
C LEU A 147 -2.32 18.81 23.98
N THR A 148 -2.00 18.22 25.12
CA THR A 148 -1.69 18.95 26.37
C THR A 148 -0.21 18.77 26.69
N PRO A 149 0.56 19.85 26.88
CA PRO A 149 1.96 19.75 27.26
C PRO A 149 2.12 18.88 28.50
N ALA A 150 3.05 17.94 28.44
CA ALA A 150 3.41 17.06 29.54
C ALA A 150 4.80 17.44 30.07
N ALA A 151 5.63 16.45 30.42
CA ALA A 151 7.04 16.69 30.70
C ALA A 151 7.74 17.33 29.49
N SER A 152 8.89 18.00 29.72
CA SER A 152 9.67 18.64 28.65
C SER A 152 9.93 17.65 27.50
N GLY A 153 9.60 18.07 26.26
CA GLY A 153 9.74 17.24 25.07
C GLY A 153 8.62 16.22 24.83
N SER A 154 7.46 16.39 25.48
CA SER A 154 6.31 15.50 25.30
C SER A 154 4.97 16.22 25.45
N PHE A 155 3.95 15.72 24.75
CA PHE A 155 2.54 16.04 24.92
C PHE A 155 1.77 14.79 25.31
N ALA A 156 0.84 14.90 26.25
CA ALA A 156 -0.25 13.93 26.36
C ALA A 156 -1.29 14.28 25.29
N TYR A 157 -1.93 13.27 24.70
CA TYR A 157 -3.03 13.50 23.77
C TYR A 157 -4.30 12.78 24.18
N THR A 158 -5.42 13.42 23.88
CA THR A 158 -6.74 12.80 23.83
C THR A 158 -7.27 12.98 22.42
N THR A 159 -7.81 11.92 21.85
CA THR A 159 -8.34 11.90 20.49
C THR A 159 -9.72 11.24 20.47
N GLN A 160 -10.57 11.69 19.55
CA GLN A 160 -11.90 11.14 19.40
C GLN A 160 -12.35 11.21 17.95
N THR A 161 -12.99 10.15 17.49
CA THR A 161 -13.71 10.14 16.21
C THR A 161 -14.97 10.97 16.35
N MET A 162 -15.14 11.90 15.43
CA MET A 162 -16.21 12.88 15.44
C MET A 162 -17.01 12.80 14.15
N ARG A 163 -18.33 12.83 14.30
CA ARG A 163 -19.27 13.05 13.20
C ARG A 163 -19.58 14.53 13.11
N PHE A 164 -19.41 15.11 11.93
CA PHE A 164 -19.75 16.50 11.62
C PHE A 164 -20.81 16.57 10.53
N SER A 165 -21.54 17.68 10.50
CA SER A 165 -22.28 18.10 9.31
C SER A 165 -21.54 19.26 8.65
N GLN A 166 -21.42 19.22 7.34
CA GLN A 166 -20.87 20.32 6.54
C GLN A 166 -21.83 20.66 5.43
N THR A 167 -22.04 21.97 5.22
CA THR A 167 -22.85 22.49 4.13
C THR A 167 -21.98 23.16 3.07
N TYR A 168 -22.43 23.13 1.81
CA TYR A 168 -21.72 23.70 0.67
C TYR A 168 -22.69 24.05 -0.47
N TYR A 169 -22.21 24.79 -1.46
CA TYR A 169 -22.90 25.02 -2.72
C TYR A 169 -22.43 24.04 -3.78
N ARG A 170 -23.30 23.67 -4.72
CA ARG A 170 -22.94 22.74 -5.81
C ARG A 170 -23.22 23.35 -7.17
N ASP A 171 -22.27 23.22 -8.08
CA ASP A 171 -22.44 23.54 -9.50
C ASP A 171 -22.06 22.35 -10.40
N GLN A 172 -21.87 22.61 -11.69
CA GLN A 172 -21.49 21.60 -12.69
C GLN A 172 -20.07 21.06 -12.53
N TYR A 173 -19.18 21.77 -11.82
CA TYR A 173 -17.80 21.36 -11.57
C TYR A 173 -17.63 20.67 -10.22
N GLY A 174 -18.60 20.83 -9.31
CA GLY A 174 -18.66 20.07 -8.07
C GLY A 174 -19.06 20.93 -6.85
N PRO A 175 -18.73 20.46 -5.64
CA PRO A 175 -18.95 21.22 -4.41
C PRO A 175 -17.98 22.42 -4.30
N TYR A 176 -18.50 23.58 -3.89
CA TYR A 176 -17.72 24.79 -3.64
C TYR A 176 -18.31 25.57 -2.45
N GLY A 177 -17.55 26.54 -1.92
CA GLY A 177 -18.03 27.42 -0.85
C GLY A 177 -18.41 26.68 0.44
N TYR A 178 -17.63 25.65 0.80
CA TYR A 178 -17.80 24.88 2.03
C TYR A 178 -17.90 25.79 3.26
N GLN A 179 -18.95 25.55 4.05
CA GLN A 179 -19.15 26.21 5.34
C GLN A 179 -18.36 25.48 6.45
N PRO A 180 -18.15 26.13 7.60
CA PRO A 180 -17.52 25.50 8.76
C PRO A 180 -18.25 24.22 9.20
N LEU A 181 -17.50 23.28 9.77
CA LEU A 181 -18.06 22.07 10.36
C LEU A 181 -18.97 22.43 11.54
N ILE A 182 -20.18 21.85 11.60
CA ILE A 182 -21.16 22.06 12.67
C ILE A 182 -21.61 20.74 13.29
N ASN A 183 -22.21 20.83 14.48
CA ASN A 183 -22.80 19.71 15.23
C ASN A 183 -21.85 18.52 15.46
N PRO A 184 -20.64 18.75 16.01
CA PRO A 184 -19.70 17.67 16.29
C PRO A 184 -20.31 16.67 17.29
N THR A 185 -20.46 15.42 16.88
CA THR A 185 -20.98 14.33 17.73
C THR A 185 -19.94 13.24 17.87
N PRO A 186 -19.56 12.85 19.10
CA PRO A 186 -18.66 11.72 19.33
C PRO A 186 -19.14 10.42 18.68
N VAL A 187 -18.19 9.66 18.12
CA VAL A 187 -18.38 8.29 17.64
C VAL A 187 -17.37 7.40 18.36
N GLY A 188 -17.86 6.40 19.09
CA GLY A 188 -17.01 5.54 19.92
C GLY A 188 -16.43 6.26 21.15
N SER A 189 -15.48 5.59 21.80
CA SER A 189 -14.82 6.10 23.00
C SER A 189 -13.63 6.99 22.64
N PRO A 190 -13.31 8.01 23.47
CA PRO A 190 -12.07 8.75 23.31
C PRO A 190 -10.87 7.83 23.57
N ALA A 191 -9.81 8.03 22.81
CA ALA A 191 -8.54 7.35 22.95
C ALA A 191 -7.46 8.32 23.43
N GLN A 192 -6.40 7.79 24.03
CA GLN A 192 -5.38 8.58 24.73
C GLN A 192 -3.99 8.00 24.51
N GLY A 193 -3.00 8.88 24.63
CA GLY A 193 -1.59 8.50 24.58
C GLY A 193 -0.66 9.67 24.77
N THR A 194 0.55 9.54 24.24
CA THR A 194 1.60 10.55 24.31
C THR A 194 2.28 10.73 22.96
N VAL A 195 2.73 11.96 22.72
CA VAL A 195 3.63 12.31 21.63
C VAL A 195 4.92 12.86 22.21
N GLY A 196 5.99 12.07 22.15
CA GLY A 196 7.35 12.52 22.41
C GLY A 196 7.95 13.17 21.17
N TYR A 197 8.69 14.27 21.33
CA TYR A 197 9.28 14.97 20.20
C TYR A 197 10.59 15.66 20.55
N ARG A 198 11.44 15.89 19.54
CA ARG A 198 12.65 16.70 19.66
C ARG A 198 12.82 17.57 18.42
N ILE A 199 12.88 18.87 18.64
CA ILE A 199 13.15 19.86 17.60
C ILE A 199 14.59 20.37 17.77
N ASN A 200 15.31 20.53 16.66
CA ASN A 200 16.61 21.22 16.61
C ASN A 200 16.54 22.30 15.52
N GLY A 201 16.58 23.57 15.94
CA GLY A 201 16.24 24.69 15.06
C GLY A 201 14.77 24.59 14.62
N ASP A 202 14.54 24.50 13.31
CA ASP A 202 13.20 24.31 12.72
C ASP A 202 12.92 22.86 12.28
N ILE A 203 13.82 21.92 12.61
CA ILE A 203 13.76 20.53 12.14
C ILE A 203 13.29 19.60 13.25
N LEU A 204 12.24 18.83 12.99
CA LEU A 204 11.84 17.70 13.83
C LEU A 204 12.83 16.54 13.66
N THR A 205 13.66 16.34 14.68
CA THR A 205 14.71 15.30 14.69
C THR A 205 14.19 13.95 15.18
N THR A 206 13.23 13.94 16.11
CA THR A 206 12.56 12.71 16.56
C THR A 206 11.09 12.98 16.84
N LEU A 207 10.25 12.00 16.52
CA LEU A 207 8.86 11.92 16.88
C LEU A 207 8.59 10.50 17.41
N GLN A 208 7.85 10.39 18.49
CA GLN A 208 7.42 9.12 19.05
C GLN A 208 5.96 9.26 19.47
N LEU A 209 5.12 8.35 18.98
CA LEU A 209 3.68 8.30 19.22
C LEU A 209 3.39 6.97 19.91
N ASP A 210 2.92 7.05 21.16
CA ASP A 210 2.57 5.89 21.98
C ASP A 210 1.18 6.05 22.56
N GLY A 211 0.28 5.12 22.25
CA GLY A 211 -1.01 5.04 22.90
C GLY A 211 -2.10 4.49 22.00
N THR A 212 -3.33 4.79 22.37
CA THR A 212 -4.52 4.36 21.63
C THR A 212 -4.96 5.41 20.63
N MET A 213 -5.46 4.97 19.48
CA MET A 213 -6.11 5.80 18.46
C MET A 213 -7.61 5.48 18.42
N PRO A 214 -8.47 6.44 18.03
CA PRO A 214 -9.91 6.27 18.16
C PRO A 214 -10.43 5.32 17.08
N ALA A 215 -11.69 4.91 17.23
CA ALA A 215 -12.37 4.00 16.31
C ALA A 215 -12.32 4.48 14.85
N HIS A 216 -11.96 3.61 13.92
CA HIS A 216 -11.97 3.94 12.50
C HIS A 216 -13.33 3.61 11.86
N ALA A 217 -13.78 4.43 10.91
CA ALA A 217 -15.00 4.21 10.14
C ALA A 217 -14.69 4.08 8.65
N ASN A 218 -15.40 3.19 7.94
CA ASN A 218 -15.34 3.13 6.49
C ASN A 218 -16.09 4.30 5.82
N ALA A 219 -16.04 4.39 4.49
CA ALA A 219 -16.75 5.41 3.71
C ALA A 219 -18.28 5.40 3.94
N ALA A 220 -18.88 4.28 4.35
CA ALA A 220 -20.29 4.20 4.72
C ALA A 220 -20.57 4.68 6.16
N GLY A 221 -19.54 5.12 6.90
CA GLY A 221 -19.65 5.57 8.29
C GLY A 221 -19.79 4.44 9.31
N THR A 222 -19.53 3.19 8.92
CA THR A 222 -19.55 2.01 9.80
C THR A 222 -18.20 1.81 10.46
N LEU A 223 -18.19 1.56 11.78
CA LEU A 223 -16.96 1.29 12.51
C LEU A 223 -16.32 -0.03 12.07
N VAL A 224 -15.08 0.06 11.62
CA VAL A 224 -14.26 -1.09 11.24
C VAL A 224 -13.28 -1.51 12.34
N THR A 225 -12.94 -0.61 13.26
CA THR A 225 -12.18 -0.88 14.49
C THR A 225 -12.86 -0.18 15.68
N ASP A 226 -12.66 -0.70 16.90
CA ASP A 226 -13.04 0.00 18.13
C ASP A 226 -11.96 0.98 18.56
N TYR A 227 -10.70 0.57 18.42
CA TYR A 227 -9.51 1.37 18.63
C TYR A 227 -8.31 0.68 18.00
N GLU A 228 -7.22 1.42 17.92
CA GLU A 228 -5.91 0.90 17.55
C GLU A 228 -4.90 1.24 18.63
N THR A 229 -3.83 0.48 18.73
CA THR A 229 -2.69 0.76 19.59
C THR A 229 -1.49 1.04 18.72
N TRP A 230 -0.90 2.22 18.88
CA TRP A 230 0.19 2.72 18.08
C TRP A 230 1.42 2.89 18.97
N HIS A 231 2.54 2.37 18.48
CA HIS A 231 3.87 2.58 19.01
C HIS A 231 4.75 2.94 17.82
N VAL A 232 4.73 4.19 17.39
CA VAL A 232 5.40 4.65 16.17
C VAL A 232 6.51 5.61 16.51
N LYS A 233 7.71 5.37 15.96
CA LYS A 233 8.86 6.22 16.11
C LYS A 233 9.38 6.63 14.75
N ALA A 234 9.55 7.94 14.57
CA ALA A 234 10.22 8.51 13.41
C ALA A 234 11.41 9.36 13.85
N SER A 235 12.47 9.37 13.05
CA SER A 235 13.62 10.24 13.28
C SER A 235 14.23 10.73 11.99
N THR A 236 14.73 11.97 12.01
CA THR A 236 15.33 12.62 10.86
C THR A 236 16.82 12.84 11.12
N THR A 237 17.66 12.39 10.20
CA THR A 237 19.10 12.62 10.22
C THR A 237 19.53 13.25 8.90
N ALA A 238 20.18 14.40 8.97
CA ALA A 238 20.76 15.04 7.79
C ALA A 238 21.94 14.20 7.25
N GLN A 239 22.00 14.04 5.94
CA GLN A 239 23.08 13.40 5.21
C GLN A 239 23.76 14.42 4.28
N ALA A 240 24.82 13.99 3.59
CA ALA A 240 25.53 14.83 2.64
C ALA A 240 24.61 15.29 1.47
N SER A 241 24.98 16.41 0.84
CA SER A 241 24.34 16.90 -0.39
C SER A 241 22.85 17.26 -0.28
N GLY A 242 22.38 17.66 0.92
CA GLY A 242 20.99 18.09 1.11
C GLY A 242 19.98 16.94 1.13
N ILE A 243 20.45 15.71 1.37
CA ILE A 243 19.59 14.53 1.57
C ILE A 243 19.34 14.37 3.06
N ASN A 244 18.09 14.09 3.44
CA ASN A 244 17.72 13.70 4.78
C ASN A 244 17.28 12.23 4.79
N SER A 245 17.68 11.49 5.82
CA SER A 245 17.17 10.15 6.10
C SER A 245 16.11 10.23 7.19
N TYR A 246 14.94 9.67 6.90
CA TYR A 246 13.79 9.58 7.78
C TYR A 246 13.63 8.10 8.17
N ALA A 247 14.16 7.71 9.33
CA ALA A 247 13.96 6.36 9.86
C ALA A 247 12.58 6.27 10.50
N VAL A 248 11.84 5.21 10.21
CA VAL A 248 10.48 4.97 10.73
C VAL A 248 10.42 3.55 11.27
N SER A 249 9.84 3.36 12.44
CA SER A 249 9.75 2.05 13.08
C SER A 249 8.58 2.01 14.03
N GLY A 250 8.18 0.81 14.44
CA GLY A 250 7.12 0.67 15.42
C GLY A 250 6.14 -0.44 15.12
N SER A 251 5.02 -0.41 15.82
CA SER A 251 3.90 -1.32 15.62
C SER A 251 2.57 -0.61 15.72
N ILE A 252 1.62 -1.05 14.89
CA ILE A 252 0.24 -0.62 14.92
C ILE A 252 -0.61 -1.88 14.99
N SER A 253 -1.47 -1.97 16.00
CA SER A 253 -2.37 -3.10 16.23
C SER A 253 -3.81 -2.63 16.28
N SER A 254 -4.72 -3.41 15.68
CA SER A 254 -6.14 -3.05 15.58
C SER A 254 -7.01 -4.00 16.38
N VAL A 255 -8.05 -3.47 17.05
CA VAL A 255 -8.98 -4.25 17.87
C VAL A 255 -10.43 -3.96 17.46
N LYS A 256 -11.27 -5.01 17.46
CA LYS A 256 -12.71 -4.92 17.28
C LYS A 256 -13.43 -5.96 18.12
N ASP A 257 -14.49 -5.56 18.81
CA ASP A 257 -15.30 -6.39 19.70
C ASP A 257 -14.44 -7.14 20.74
N GLY A 258 -13.35 -6.50 21.20
CA GLY A 258 -12.38 -7.08 22.12
C GLY A 258 -11.40 -8.09 21.50
N ALA A 259 -11.48 -8.38 20.20
CA ALA A 259 -10.58 -9.27 19.48
C ALA A 259 -9.52 -8.50 18.66
N ALA A 260 -8.29 -9.01 18.64
CA ALA A 260 -7.24 -8.47 17.78
C ALA A 260 -7.54 -8.81 16.31
N LEU A 261 -7.62 -7.78 15.46
CA LEU A 261 -7.82 -7.94 14.02
C LEU A 261 -6.50 -8.19 13.29
N GLY A 262 -5.46 -7.47 13.70
CA GLY A 262 -4.14 -7.59 13.11
C GLY A 262 -3.13 -6.63 13.70
N THR A 263 -1.88 -6.79 13.28
CA THR A 263 -0.74 -5.96 13.67
C THR A 263 0.17 -5.78 12.46
N VAL A 264 0.64 -4.55 12.28
CA VAL A 264 1.72 -4.21 11.36
C VAL A 264 2.90 -3.70 12.17
N LYS A 265 4.09 -4.18 11.86
CA LYS A 265 5.34 -3.73 12.46
C LYS A 265 6.30 -3.28 11.37
N LEU A 266 7.03 -2.22 11.68
CA LEU A 266 8.15 -1.71 10.90
C LEU A 266 9.41 -1.83 11.77
N ALA A 267 10.42 -2.53 11.28
CA ALA A 267 11.69 -2.63 12.00
C ALA A 267 12.42 -1.28 12.02
N ASP A 268 13.31 -1.10 12.99
CA ASP A 268 14.16 0.09 13.17
C ASP A 268 15.15 0.33 12.03
N THR A 269 15.36 -0.68 11.19
CA THR A 269 16.12 -0.60 9.94
C THR A 269 15.34 0.01 8.77
N SER A 270 14.05 0.32 8.94
CA SER A 270 13.23 0.94 7.89
C SER A 270 13.49 2.44 7.79
N PHE A 271 13.60 2.95 6.55
CA PHE A 271 13.87 4.35 6.29
C PHE A 271 13.34 4.82 4.94
N ILE A 272 13.19 6.14 4.81
CA ILE A 272 13.03 6.86 3.54
C ILE A 272 14.14 7.89 3.46
N ARG A 273 14.84 7.99 2.33
CA ARG A 273 15.75 9.10 2.04
C ARG A 273 15.07 10.04 1.07
N ALA A 274 15.12 11.33 1.37
CA ALA A 274 14.60 12.35 0.48
C ALA A 274 15.58 13.51 0.35
N SER A 275 15.73 13.99 -0.88
CA SER A 275 16.36 15.28 -1.14
C SER A 275 15.41 16.41 -0.73
N VAL A 276 15.97 17.45 -0.12
CA VAL A 276 15.22 18.60 0.37
C VAL A 276 15.72 19.86 -0.33
N SER A 277 14.81 20.57 -1.02
CA SER A 277 15.08 21.85 -1.65
C SER A 277 13.96 22.83 -1.34
N GLY A 278 14.22 23.77 -0.43
CA GLY A 278 13.16 24.60 0.18
C GLY A 278 12.11 23.73 0.86
N ASN A 279 10.83 23.94 0.49
CA ASN A 279 9.70 23.15 1.01
C ASN A 279 9.38 21.90 0.16
N ARG A 280 10.22 21.56 -0.83
CA ARG A 280 10.02 20.38 -1.67
C ARG A 280 10.86 19.22 -1.18
N TYR A 281 10.17 18.12 -0.89
CA TYR A 281 10.76 16.83 -0.54
C TYR A 281 10.62 15.91 -1.75
N ARG A 282 11.71 15.25 -2.15
CA ARG A 282 11.67 14.21 -3.19
C ARG A 282 12.35 12.96 -2.66
N ALA A 283 11.58 11.90 -2.47
CA ALA A 283 12.12 10.60 -2.12
C ALA A 283 13.13 10.16 -3.18
N THR A 284 14.26 9.62 -2.73
CA THR A 284 15.31 9.06 -3.59
C THR A 284 15.41 7.55 -3.40
N GLU A 285 15.15 7.08 -2.18
CA GLU A 285 15.22 5.68 -1.79
C GLU A 285 14.31 5.43 -0.60
N ALA A 286 13.75 4.23 -0.51
CA ALA A 286 13.10 3.75 0.70
C ALA A 286 13.44 2.28 0.94
N LYS A 287 13.51 1.89 2.21
CA LYS A 287 13.60 0.50 2.66
C LYS A 287 12.60 0.31 3.78
N LEU A 288 11.69 -0.63 3.65
CA LEU A 288 10.70 -0.97 4.67
C LEU A 288 10.86 -2.45 5.01
N ASP A 289 11.26 -2.73 6.26
CA ASP A 289 11.29 -4.07 6.81
C ASP A 289 9.99 -4.28 7.59
N ILE A 290 9.07 -5.04 6.98
CA ILE A 290 7.65 -5.10 7.37
C ILE A 290 7.35 -6.50 7.93
N GLU A 291 6.59 -6.54 9.01
CA GLU A 291 5.91 -7.73 9.50
C GLU A 291 4.41 -7.41 9.65
N VAL A 292 3.54 -8.22 9.05
CA VAL A 292 2.09 -8.10 9.18
C VAL A 292 1.55 -9.42 9.69
N ALA A 293 0.72 -9.37 10.70
CA ALA A 293 0.02 -10.52 11.25
C ALA A 293 -1.47 -10.21 11.40
N THR A 294 -2.31 -11.14 10.99
CA THR A 294 -3.76 -11.14 11.24
C THR A 294 -4.13 -12.41 12.00
N ALA A 295 -5.41 -12.59 12.32
CA ALA A 295 -5.89 -13.84 12.91
C ALA A 295 -5.57 -15.08 12.05
N ASN A 296 -5.44 -14.91 10.73
CA ASN A 296 -5.32 -16.03 9.78
C ASN A 296 -4.05 -16.00 8.93
N ASN A 297 -3.35 -14.88 8.81
CA ASN A 297 -2.22 -14.75 7.88
C ASN A 297 -1.07 -13.99 8.50
N THR A 298 0.13 -14.31 8.05
CA THR A 298 1.35 -13.58 8.37
C THR A 298 2.11 -13.28 7.09
N ALA A 299 2.65 -12.08 6.96
CA ALA A 299 3.58 -11.70 5.93
C ALA A 299 4.78 -10.99 6.56
N SER A 300 5.97 -11.24 6.05
CA SER A 300 7.17 -10.55 6.50
C SER A 300 8.15 -10.38 5.35
N GLY A 301 8.87 -9.27 5.31
CA GLY A 301 9.88 -9.07 4.28
C GLY A 301 10.42 -7.66 4.23
N THR A 302 11.30 -7.44 3.26
CA THR A 302 11.92 -6.17 2.98
C THR A 302 11.42 -5.65 1.64
N LEU A 303 10.81 -4.47 1.64
CA LEU A 303 10.52 -3.68 0.44
C LEU A 303 11.63 -2.64 0.26
N SER A 304 12.37 -2.71 -0.84
CA SER A 304 13.37 -1.71 -1.23
C SER A 304 12.89 -0.97 -2.47
N LEU A 305 12.96 0.36 -2.44
CA LEU A 305 12.51 1.25 -3.49
C LEU A 305 13.61 2.25 -3.85
N LYS A 306 13.82 2.50 -5.14
CA LYS A 306 14.59 3.65 -5.63
C LYS A 306 13.71 4.49 -6.53
N PHE A 307 13.82 5.80 -6.41
CA PHE A 307 12.95 6.73 -7.11
C PHE A 307 13.74 7.58 -8.11
N GLU A 308 13.15 7.80 -9.28
CA GLU A 308 13.63 8.77 -10.25
C GLU A 308 12.47 9.66 -10.71
N THR A 309 12.83 10.80 -11.29
CA THR A 309 11.88 11.65 -11.98
C THR A 309 11.94 11.47 -13.48
N ASP A 310 10.82 11.73 -14.14
CA ASP A 310 10.71 11.75 -15.59
C ASP A 310 11.58 12.84 -16.25
N LYS A 311 11.56 12.91 -17.59
CA LYS A 311 12.38 13.83 -18.40
C LYS A 311 12.33 15.30 -17.99
N TYR A 312 11.19 15.75 -17.47
CA TYR A 312 11.00 17.15 -17.06
C TYR A 312 11.03 17.34 -15.55
N GLY A 313 11.30 16.29 -14.78
CA GLY A 313 11.38 16.37 -13.32
C GLY A 313 10.04 16.57 -12.62
N ASN A 314 8.92 16.28 -13.29
CA ASN A 314 7.56 16.59 -12.85
C ASN A 314 6.89 15.39 -12.17
N TYR A 315 7.18 14.17 -12.62
CA TYR A 315 6.63 12.95 -12.02
C TYR A 315 7.72 12.12 -11.40
N LEU A 316 7.57 11.83 -10.10
CA LEU A 316 8.45 10.97 -9.31
C LEU A 316 7.80 9.59 -9.19
N GLN A 317 8.52 8.52 -9.50
CA GLN A 317 8.04 7.16 -9.26
C GLN A 317 9.19 6.21 -8.86
N PRO A 318 8.89 5.05 -8.25
CA PRO A 318 9.86 3.99 -8.10
C PRO A 318 10.33 3.47 -9.47
N THR A 319 11.64 3.46 -9.71
CA THR A 319 12.27 2.82 -10.87
C THR A 319 12.99 1.53 -10.54
N SER A 320 13.16 1.22 -9.25
CA SER A 320 13.56 -0.11 -8.80
C SER A 320 12.73 -0.44 -7.58
N THR A 321 12.01 -1.54 -7.66
CA THR A 321 11.19 -2.09 -6.58
C THR A 321 11.61 -3.52 -6.36
N GLN A 322 12.04 -3.85 -5.15
CA GLN A 322 12.34 -5.22 -4.76
C GLN A 322 11.60 -5.55 -3.48
N PHE A 323 10.82 -6.62 -3.49
CA PHE A 323 10.26 -7.22 -2.28
C PHE A 323 10.90 -8.58 -2.06
N SER A 324 11.56 -8.79 -0.93
CA SER A 324 12.07 -10.10 -0.51
C SER A 324 11.39 -10.49 0.78
N GLY A 325 10.66 -11.60 0.78
CA GLY A 325 9.87 -11.96 1.94
C GLY A 325 9.17 -13.29 1.85
N SER A 326 8.29 -13.49 2.83
CA SER A 326 7.49 -14.69 2.98
C SER A 326 6.06 -14.34 3.37
N PHE A 327 5.11 -15.17 2.93
CA PHE A 327 3.77 -15.20 3.51
C PHE A 327 3.46 -16.59 4.02
N THR A 328 2.57 -16.68 5.01
CA THR A 328 1.95 -17.93 5.45
C THR A 328 0.50 -17.66 5.80
N ASN A 329 -0.38 -18.62 5.51
CA ASN A 329 -1.79 -18.55 5.86
C ASN A 329 -2.18 -19.63 6.89
N ARG A 330 -3.42 -19.55 7.38
CA ARG A 330 -3.98 -20.49 8.38
C ARG A 330 -4.02 -21.94 7.93
N ARG A 331 -3.94 -22.20 6.62
CA ARG A 331 -3.90 -23.54 6.05
C ARG A 331 -2.47 -24.11 6.08
N GLY A 332 -1.46 -23.32 6.43
CA GLY A 332 -0.06 -23.72 6.38
C GLY A 332 0.53 -23.68 4.96
N GLU A 333 -0.17 -23.06 4.03
CA GLU A 333 0.36 -22.70 2.71
C GLU A 333 1.29 -21.50 2.89
N ASN A 334 2.41 -21.51 2.17
CA ASN A 334 3.39 -20.44 2.29
C ASN A 334 4.05 -20.12 0.95
N PHE A 335 4.59 -18.92 0.88
CA PHE A 335 5.53 -18.53 -0.15
C PHE A 335 6.75 -17.93 0.51
N THR A 336 7.89 -18.10 -0.11
CA THR A 336 9.11 -17.36 0.24
C THR A 336 9.87 -17.06 -1.03
N GLY A 337 10.21 -15.80 -1.26
CA GLY A 337 10.86 -15.41 -2.50
C GLY A 337 11.11 -13.92 -2.63
N VAL A 338 11.47 -13.55 -3.84
CA VAL A 338 11.82 -12.20 -4.25
C VAL A 338 11.02 -11.82 -5.49
N ILE A 339 10.44 -10.62 -5.47
CA ILE A 339 9.84 -9.94 -6.62
C ILE A 339 10.70 -8.72 -6.92
N THR A 340 11.06 -8.53 -8.18
CA THR A 340 11.73 -7.30 -8.65
C THR A 340 10.97 -6.66 -9.80
N ILE A 341 10.90 -5.34 -9.81
CA ILE A 341 10.40 -4.53 -10.92
C ILE A 341 11.38 -3.37 -11.10
N ASP A 342 12.06 -3.34 -12.24
CA ASP A 342 13.02 -2.29 -12.59
C ASP A 342 12.57 -1.57 -13.85
N VAL A 343 12.33 -0.26 -13.75
CA VAL A 343 11.97 0.61 -14.85
C VAL A 343 13.22 1.34 -15.31
N SER A 344 13.70 0.98 -16.49
CA SER A 344 14.88 1.59 -17.09
C SER A 344 14.52 2.88 -17.84
N ASN A 345 15.49 3.78 -17.98
CA ASN A 345 15.40 4.97 -18.83
C ASN A 345 14.27 5.96 -18.46
N TYR A 346 13.73 5.90 -17.25
CA TYR A 346 12.60 6.76 -16.83
C TYR A 346 12.94 8.26 -16.92
N LYS A 347 14.18 8.64 -16.60
CA LYS A 347 14.69 10.01 -16.79
C LYS A 347 14.58 10.57 -18.22
N ASN A 348 14.34 9.74 -19.23
CA ASN A 348 14.15 10.16 -20.62
C ASN A 348 12.70 10.04 -21.09
N TYR A 349 11.84 9.40 -20.29
CA TYR A 349 10.42 9.25 -20.56
C TYR A 349 9.68 10.57 -20.34
N ASN A 350 8.79 10.93 -21.27
CA ASN A 350 7.91 12.08 -21.15
C ASN A 350 6.50 11.62 -20.76
N SER A 351 6.17 11.79 -19.48
CA SER A 351 4.87 11.49 -18.89
C SER A 351 3.68 12.27 -19.49
N PHE A 352 3.94 13.42 -20.12
CA PHE A 352 2.90 14.24 -20.77
C PHE A 352 2.64 13.84 -22.23
N ALA A 353 3.50 13.00 -22.80
CA ALA A 353 3.32 12.49 -24.16
C ALA A 353 2.72 11.09 -24.15
N PRO A 354 1.91 10.72 -25.17
CA PRO A 354 1.43 9.36 -25.33
C PRO A 354 2.59 8.34 -25.37
N GLN A 355 2.32 7.13 -24.89
CA GLN A 355 3.27 6.03 -25.04
C GLN A 355 3.46 5.68 -26.52
N SER A 356 4.71 5.45 -26.90
CA SER A 356 5.08 5.11 -28.29
C SER A 356 6.47 4.48 -28.34
N ALA A 357 6.88 4.00 -29.52
CA ALA A 357 8.22 3.45 -29.74
C ALA A 357 9.37 4.41 -29.37
N THR A 358 9.13 5.73 -29.38
CA THR A 358 10.13 6.75 -28.99
C THR A 358 9.89 7.37 -27.62
N ASN A 359 8.78 7.02 -26.96
CA ASN A 359 8.40 7.51 -25.64
C ASN A 359 7.83 6.37 -24.78
N PHE A 360 8.70 5.46 -24.34
CA PHE A 360 8.38 4.40 -23.38
C PHE A 360 9.54 4.20 -22.41
N ALA A 361 9.24 3.68 -21.23
CA ALA A 361 10.23 3.29 -20.23
C ALA A 361 10.22 1.75 -20.13
N PRO A 362 11.28 1.05 -20.59
CA PRO A 362 11.33 -0.40 -20.52
C PRO A 362 11.27 -0.90 -19.08
N THR A 363 10.49 -1.96 -18.85
CA THR A 363 10.36 -2.60 -17.54
C THR A 363 10.97 -4.00 -17.57
N ASN A 364 11.71 -4.34 -16.52
CA ASN A 364 12.15 -5.69 -16.22
C ASN A 364 11.42 -6.16 -14.96
N THR A 365 10.68 -7.26 -15.05
CA THR A 365 9.99 -7.87 -13.91
C THR A 365 10.58 -9.24 -13.66
N SER A 366 10.88 -9.58 -12.41
CA SER A 366 11.27 -10.94 -12.06
C SER A 366 10.58 -11.41 -10.79
N PHE A 367 10.39 -12.72 -10.70
CA PHE A 367 9.80 -13.42 -9.59
C PHE A 367 10.58 -14.71 -9.37
N LYS A 368 11.06 -14.93 -8.14
CA LYS A 368 11.75 -16.16 -7.77
C LYS A 368 11.38 -16.57 -6.38
N GLY A 369 10.95 -17.81 -6.18
CA GLY A 369 10.62 -18.29 -4.85
C GLY A 369 10.13 -19.72 -4.80
N ASN A 370 9.71 -20.10 -3.61
CA ASN A 370 9.14 -21.41 -3.31
C ASN A 370 7.71 -21.22 -2.84
N LEU A 371 6.79 -22.01 -3.39
CA LEU A 371 5.39 -22.07 -3.01
C LEU A 371 5.10 -23.44 -2.38
N LYS A 372 4.71 -23.44 -1.11
CA LYS A 372 4.24 -24.64 -0.41
C LYS A 372 2.72 -24.64 -0.38
N ILE A 373 2.16 -25.74 -0.85
CA ILE A 373 0.73 -26.03 -0.80
C ILE A 373 0.56 -27.31 0.00
N VAL A 374 -0.42 -27.36 0.90
CA VAL A 374 -0.68 -28.57 1.68
C VAL A 374 -1.05 -29.73 0.77
N GLY A 375 -0.46 -30.91 1.05
CA GLY A 375 -0.70 -32.12 0.26
C GLY A 375 0.07 -32.18 -1.06
N ARG A 376 0.98 -31.23 -1.33
CA ARG A 376 1.78 -31.18 -2.56
C ARG A 376 3.27 -30.98 -2.27
N PRO A 377 4.16 -31.43 -3.18
CA PRO A 377 5.56 -31.01 -3.16
C PRO A 377 5.68 -29.49 -3.24
N VAL A 378 6.78 -28.96 -2.69
CA VAL A 378 7.11 -27.54 -2.79
C VAL A 378 7.40 -27.21 -4.26
N LEU A 379 6.75 -26.18 -4.78
CA LEU A 379 6.94 -25.68 -6.13
C LEU A 379 7.99 -24.57 -6.11
N ALA A 380 9.19 -24.84 -6.63
CA ALA A 380 10.18 -23.79 -6.88
C ALA A 380 9.87 -23.12 -8.22
N VAL A 381 9.75 -21.80 -8.24
CA VAL A 381 9.39 -21.02 -9.42
C VAL A 381 10.41 -19.90 -9.64
N GLU A 382 10.78 -19.71 -10.89
CA GLU A 382 11.56 -18.56 -11.37
C GLU A 382 10.88 -18.05 -12.64
N PHE A 383 10.73 -16.74 -12.76
CA PHE A 383 10.17 -16.06 -13.90
C PHE A 383 10.85 -14.72 -14.07
N ALA A 384 11.15 -14.35 -15.31
CA ALA A 384 11.64 -13.04 -15.68
C ALA A 384 10.99 -12.61 -16.98
N GLU A 385 10.59 -11.35 -17.04
CA GLU A 385 10.05 -10.67 -18.21
C GLU A 385 10.79 -9.35 -18.40
N HIS A 386 11.09 -9.00 -19.65
CA HIS A 386 11.69 -7.71 -19.97
C HIS A 386 11.11 -7.14 -21.26
N ASP A 387 10.78 -5.85 -21.22
CA ASP A 387 10.37 -5.11 -22.40
C ASP A 387 11.55 -4.96 -23.37
N THR A 388 11.42 -5.51 -24.59
CA THR A 388 12.41 -5.35 -25.65
C THR A 388 12.13 -4.13 -26.52
N SER A 389 10.87 -3.70 -26.61
CA SER A 389 10.42 -2.50 -27.31
C SER A 389 9.00 -2.13 -26.88
N TYR A 390 8.46 -1.01 -27.37
CA TYR A 390 7.07 -0.64 -27.10
C TYR A 390 6.09 -1.75 -27.51
N ASN A 391 5.29 -2.24 -26.56
CA ASN A 391 4.34 -3.35 -26.70
C ASN A 391 4.96 -4.73 -27.02
N THR A 392 6.26 -4.92 -26.80
CA THR A 392 6.90 -6.22 -26.97
C THR A 392 7.78 -6.54 -25.77
N ALA A 393 7.65 -7.74 -25.24
CA ALA A 393 8.45 -8.26 -24.16
C ALA A 393 8.98 -9.66 -24.52
N GLN A 394 10.06 -10.03 -23.87
CA GLN A 394 10.56 -11.40 -23.82
C GLN A 394 10.43 -11.90 -22.39
N PHE A 395 10.07 -13.17 -22.25
CA PHE A 395 9.96 -13.80 -20.94
C PHE A 395 10.64 -15.15 -20.93
N ASN A 396 11.07 -15.56 -19.75
CA ASN A 396 11.53 -16.90 -19.46
C ASN A 396 11.14 -17.28 -18.03
N GLY A 397 11.07 -18.57 -17.77
CA GLY A 397 10.76 -19.08 -16.47
C GLY A 397 11.00 -20.56 -16.35
N THR A 398 10.98 -21.04 -15.12
CA THR A 398 11.13 -22.44 -14.77
C THR A 398 10.26 -22.70 -13.56
N TYR A 399 9.63 -23.87 -13.53
CA TYR A 399 9.10 -24.41 -12.29
C TYR A 399 9.58 -25.85 -12.06
N ASN A 400 9.72 -26.21 -10.79
CA ASN A 400 10.07 -27.55 -10.35
C ASN A 400 9.08 -28.00 -9.28
N ASP A 401 8.33 -29.05 -9.57
CA ASP A 401 7.34 -29.65 -8.65
C ASP A 401 7.86 -30.90 -7.92
N GLY A 402 9.19 -31.10 -7.90
CA GLY A 402 9.87 -32.23 -7.28
C GLY A 402 9.93 -33.49 -8.15
N ALA A 403 9.01 -33.65 -9.11
CA ALA A 403 9.00 -34.75 -10.07
C ALA A 403 9.39 -34.30 -11.48
N ASN A 404 9.03 -33.07 -11.85
CA ASN A 404 9.25 -32.49 -13.17
C ASN A 404 9.89 -31.11 -13.02
N VAL A 405 10.86 -30.84 -13.89
CA VAL A 405 11.39 -29.49 -14.13
C VAL A 405 10.93 -29.07 -15.52
N ILE A 406 10.20 -27.96 -15.57
CA ILE A 406 9.60 -27.43 -16.78
C ILE A 406 10.05 -25.99 -16.96
N THR A 407 10.64 -25.71 -18.10
CA THR A 407 11.07 -24.37 -18.50
C THR A 407 10.09 -23.83 -19.53
N PHE A 408 9.92 -22.53 -19.55
CA PHE A 408 9.15 -21.85 -20.58
C PHE A 408 9.82 -20.53 -20.95
N ASP A 409 9.80 -20.17 -22.22
CA ASP A 409 10.35 -18.92 -22.72
C ASP A 409 9.56 -18.44 -23.95
N GLY A 410 9.65 -17.16 -24.26
CA GLY A 410 8.87 -16.63 -25.36
C GLY A 410 8.98 -15.14 -25.55
N ASN A 411 8.14 -14.64 -26.44
CA ASN A 411 8.01 -13.22 -26.68
C ASN A 411 6.57 -12.86 -27.05
N THR A 412 6.19 -11.62 -26.79
CA THR A 412 4.85 -11.08 -27.06
C THR A 412 4.74 -10.36 -28.41
N ALA A 413 5.82 -10.31 -29.20
CA ALA A 413 5.80 -9.68 -30.51
C ALA A 413 4.93 -10.51 -31.46
N ALA A 414 3.98 -9.88 -32.16
CA ALA A 414 3.01 -10.60 -32.98
C ALA A 414 3.67 -11.30 -34.19
N PRO A 415 3.43 -12.61 -34.42
CA PRO A 415 2.65 -13.50 -33.56
C PRO A 415 3.43 -13.92 -32.31
N GLY A 416 2.80 -13.80 -31.12
CA GLY A 416 3.44 -14.19 -29.87
C GLY A 416 3.82 -15.66 -29.87
N THR A 417 4.90 -15.98 -29.16
CA THR A 417 5.41 -17.36 -29.07
C THR A 417 5.67 -17.77 -27.64
N THR A 418 5.45 -19.04 -27.32
CA THR A 418 5.80 -19.65 -26.03
C THR A 418 6.36 -21.04 -26.27
N HIS A 419 7.63 -21.22 -25.93
CA HIS A 419 8.33 -22.49 -25.93
C HIS A 419 8.21 -23.08 -24.53
N ILE A 420 7.86 -24.35 -24.42
CA ILE A 420 7.80 -25.08 -23.16
C ILE A 420 8.68 -26.32 -23.34
N ALA A 421 9.56 -26.58 -22.38
CA ALA A 421 10.43 -27.74 -22.39
C ALA A 421 10.47 -28.43 -21.02
N SER A 422 10.57 -29.75 -21.03
CA SER A 422 10.82 -30.56 -19.84
C SER A 422 12.29 -30.99 -19.76
N ALA A 423 12.78 -31.23 -18.55
CA ALA A 423 14.10 -31.85 -18.34
C ALA A 423 14.23 -33.25 -18.96
N THR A 424 13.12 -33.90 -19.31
CA THR A 424 13.07 -35.21 -20.00
C THR A 424 13.14 -35.10 -21.53
N GLY A 425 13.34 -33.89 -22.06
CA GLY A 425 13.53 -33.64 -23.49
C GLY A 425 12.24 -33.52 -24.30
N VAL A 426 11.10 -33.32 -23.64
CA VAL A 426 9.81 -33.03 -24.30
C VAL A 426 9.72 -31.53 -24.54
N THR A 427 9.35 -31.12 -25.76
CA THR A 427 9.21 -29.71 -26.15
C THR A 427 7.91 -29.44 -26.88
N VAL A 428 7.36 -28.24 -26.68
CA VAL A 428 6.20 -27.73 -27.42
C VAL A 428 6.37 -26.23 -27.65
N THR A 429 6.03 -25.75 -28.84
CA THR A 429 6.05 -24.32 -29.18
C THR A 429 4.65 -23.87 -29.54
N LEU A 430 4.06 -23.07 -28.67
CA LEU A 430 2.80 -22.38 -28.90
C LEU A 430 3.07 -21.11 -29.71
N VAL A 431 2.25 -20.86 -30.73
CA VAL A 431 2.30 -19.66 -31.57
C VAL A 431 0.90 -19.10 -31.66
N ASP A 432 0.74 -17.79 -31.46
CA ASP A 432 -0.56 -17.13 -31.54
C ASP A 432 -1.23 -17.38 -32.90
N GLY A 433 -2.51 -17.77 -32.87
CA GLY A 433 -3.28 -18.10 -34.05
C GLY A 433 -3.08 -19.53 -34.58
N ALA A 434 -2.16 -20.32 -34.04
CA ALA A 434 -2.02 -21.73 -34.40
C ALA A 434 -3.24 -22.54 -33.91
N LYS A 435 -3.75 -23.45 -34.76
CA LYS A 435 -4.83 -24.38 -34.38
C LYS A 435 -4.32 -25.74 -33.93
N LEU A 436 -3.22 -26.18 -34.54
CA LEU A 436 -2.55 -27.45 -34.28
C LEU A 436 -1.12 -27.16 -33.89
N VAL A 437 -0.66 -27.77 -32.80
CA VAL A 437 0.70 -27.63 -32.29
C VAL A 437 1.30 -29.00 -32.09
N ASP A 438 2.48 -29.24 -32.67
CA ASP A 438 3.17 -30.51 -32.52
C ASP A 438 4.04 -30.54 -31.25
N VAL A 439 4.08 -31.71 -30.63
CA VAL A 439 4.83 -31.96 -29.39
C VAL A 439 5.93 -32.97 -29.69
N TYR A 440 7.16 -32.63 -29.36
CA TYR A 440 8.34 -33.45 -29.66
C TYR A 440 8.94 -34.01 -28.38
N LYS A 441 9.55 -35.20 -28.48
CA LYS A 441 10.52 -35.71 -27.50
C LYS A 441 11.79 -36.05 -28.24
N ASN A 442 12.91 -35.41 -27.89
CA ASN A 442 14.20 -35.62 -28.56
C ASN A 442 14.06 -35.56 -30.10
N ASN A 443 13.38 -34.53 -30.61
CA ASN A 443 13.07 -34.29 -32.03
C ASN A 443 12.13 -35.30 -32.72
N SER A 444 11.56 -36.27 -31.99
CA SER A 444 10.52 -37.17 -32.51
C SER A 444 9.14 -36.69 -32.09
N LYS A 445 8.21 -36.52 -33.04
CA LYS A 445 6.83 -36.15 -32.71
C LYS A 445 6.19 -37.22 -31.84
N THR A 446 5.61 -36.82 -30.71
CA THR A 446 4.96 -37.71 -29.74
C THR A 446 3.48 -37.41 -29.52
N ALA A 447 3.06 -36.18 -29.78
CA ALA A 447 1.67 -35.78 -29.74
C ALA A 447 1.40 -34.57 -30.65
N GLN A 448 0.12 -34.24 -30.83
CA GLN A 448 -0.36 -33.01 -31.43
C GLN A 448 -1.49 -32.44 -30.58
N ILE A 449 -1.36 -31.17 -30.20
CA ILE A 449 -2.36 -30.42 -29.47
C ILE A 449 -3.29 -29.74 -30.49
N ASN A 450 -4.58 -29.98 -30.36
CA ASN A 450 -5.61 -29.21 -31.05
C ASN A 450 -6.15 -28.15 -30.10
N LEU A 451 -5.76 -26.91 -30.31
CA LEU A 451 -6.16 -25.78 -29.46
C LEU A 451 -7.63 -25.39 -29.66
N SER A 452 -8.22 -25.73 -30.80
CA SER A 452 -9.64 -25.48 -31.07
C SER A 452 -10.56 -26.45 -30.32
N THR A 453 -10.18 -27.73 -30.22
CA THR A 453 -10.95 -28.75 -29.51
C THR A 453 -10.47 -29.02 -28.08
N ARG A 454 -9.33 -28.43 -27.69
CA ARG A 454 -8.67 -28.64 -26.40
C ARG A 454 -8.26 -30.10 -26.13
N VAL A 455 -7.82 -30.80 -27.18
CA VAL A 455 -7.43 -32.23 -27.11
C VAL A 455 -5.96 -32.40 -27.47
N ILE A 456 -5.26 -33.26 -26.73
CA ILE A 456 -3.92 -33.76 -27.05
C ILE A 456 -4.09 -35.14 -27.67
N ASN A 457 -3.72 -35.28 -28.95
CA ASN A 457 -3.71 -36.56 -29.65
C ASN A 457 -2.30 -37.16 -29.64
N TYR A 458 -2.13 -38.34 -29.06
CA TYR A 458 -0.86 -39.05 -29.03
C TYR A 458 -0.67 -39.88 -30.29
N ILE A 459 0.60 -40.10 -30.68
CA ILE A 459 0.93 -40.90 -31.86
C ILE A 459 0.51 -42.37 -31.75
N ASP A 460 0.25 -42.87 -30.53
CA ASP A 460 -0.24 -44.23 -30.26
C ASP A 460 -1.77 -44.36 -30.44
N GLY A 461 -2.45 -43.28 -30.85
CA GLY A 461 -3.89 -43.23 -31.02
C GLY A 461 -4.66 -42.93 -29.73
N THR A 462 -3.99 -42.83 -28.57
CA THR A 462 -4.62 -42.37 -27.34
C THR A 462 -4.79 -40.85 -27.37
N PHE A 463 -5.69 -40.32 -26.55
CA PHE A 463 -5.89 -38.88 -26.42
C PHE A 463 -6.19 -38.50 -24.97
N GLU A 464 -5.97 -37.23 -24.63
CA GLU A 464 -6.43 -36.63 -23.39
C GLU A 464 -6.94 -35.20 -23.62
N THR A 465 -7.73 -34.69 -22.70
CA THR A 465 -8.22 -33.31 -22.74
C THR A 465 -7.29 -32.36 -21.98
N LEU A 466 -7.27 -31.09 -22.38
CA LEU A 466 -6.52 -30.02 -21.72
C LEU A 466 -7.23 -29.45 -20.47
N ASN A 467 -8.41 -29.96 -20.09
CA ASN A 467 -9.17 -29.50 -18.91
C ASN A 467 -8.54 -29.94 -17.57
#